data_AF-A0A383A2G4-F1
#
_entry.id   AF-A0A383A2G4-F1
#
_cell.length_a   1.000
_cell.length_b   1.000
_cell.length_c   1.000
_cell.angle_alpha   90.00
_cell.angle_beta   90.00
_cell.angle_gamma   90.00
#
_symmetry.space_group_name_H-M   'P 1'
#
loop_
_entity.id
_entity.type
_entity.pdbx_description
1 polymer ?
#
loop_
_entity_poly.entity_id
_entity_poly.type
_entity_poly.pdbx_seq_one_letter_code
_entity_poly.pdbx_strand_id
1 'polypeptide(L)'
;MNSTNSRTILLKKMMAVAGLIWFVYLIFHMVSVLSFHSGEAVFSGFYLWLNSSIFYPILLALLVLTISFHVFIAVSRQLSNNESVGER
;
A
#
# COMPACT_ATOMS: atom_id res chain seq x y z
N MET A 1 16.64 -3.34 26.09
CA MET A 1 16.48 -3.91 24.72
C MET A 1 17.45 -3.22 23.78
N ASN A 2 18.20 -3.97 22.96
CA ASN A 2 19.17 -3.42 22.01
C ASN A 2 18.47 -2.63 20.88
N SER A 3 19.02 -1.50 20.46
CA SER A 3 18.45 -0.58 19.45
C SER A 3 18.14 -1.25 18.11
N THR A 4 18.98 -2.20 17.69
CA THR A 4 18.79 -2.99 16.46
C THR A 4 17.54 -3.88 16.50
N ASN A 5 17.26 -4.53 17.62
CA ASN A 5 16.04 -5.35 17.79
C ASN A 5 14.78 -4.48 17.74
N SER A 6 14.79 -3.30 18.36
CA SER A 6 13.66 -2.37 18.30
C SER A 6 13.38 -1.88 16.88
N ARG A 7 14.44 -1.59 16.10
CA ARG A 7 14.33 -1.18 14.69
C ARG A 7 13.72 -2.27 13.79
N THR A 8 14.16 -3.53 13.94
CA THR A 8 13.62 -4.63 13.11
C THR A 8 12.15 -4.91 13.43
N ILE A 9 11.76 -4.85 14.70
CA ILE A 9 10.36 -4.99 15.11
C ILE A 9 9.52 -3.84 14.54
N LEU A 10 10.02 -2.60 14.61
CA LEU A 10 9.34 -1.44 14.03
C LEU A 10 9.13 -1.60 12.52
N LEU A 11 10.16 -2.02 11.77
CA LEU A 11 10.04 -2.24 10.32
C LEU A 11 8.99 -3.30 9.98
N LYS A 12 8.91 -4.40 10.74
CA LYS A 12 7.88 -5.43 10.55
C LYS A 12 6.47 -4.87 10.79
N LYS A 13 6.29 -4.10 11.87
CA LYS A 13 5.01 -3.45 12.18
C LYS A 13 4.62 -2.44 11.09
N MET A 14 5.53 -1.59 10.68
CA MET A 14 5.29 -0.60 9.62
C MET A 14 5.00 -1.25 8.28
N MET A 15 5.65 -2.38 7.94
CA MET A 15 5.36 -3.15 6.73
C MET A 15 3.92 -3.68 6.74
N ALA A 16 3.45 -4.19 7.87
CA ALA A 16 2.07 -4.65 8.05
C ALA A 16 1.07 -3.48 7.93
N VAL A 17 1.38 -2.32 8.52
CA VAL A 17 0.55 -1.11 8.38
C VAL A 17 0.47 -0.65 6.92
N ALA A 18 1.60 -0.62 6.20
CA ALA A 18 1.60 -0.27 4.78
C ALA A 18 0.77 -1.26 3.94
N GLY A 19 0.87 -2.56 4.25
CA GLY A 19 0.02 -3.59 3.62
C GLY A 19 -1.47 -3.40 3.93
N LEU A 20 -1.81 -3.01 5.16
CA LEU A 20 -3.19 -2.74 5.56
C LEU A 20 -3.77 -1.51 4.85
N ILE A 21 -2.98 -0.44 4.68
CA ILE A 21 -3.38 0.74 3.90
C ILE A 21 -3.74 0.32 2.47
N TRP A 22 -2.91 -0.51 1.84
CA TRP A 22 -3.18 -1.04 0.50
C TRP A 22 -4.40 -1.93 0.45
N PHE A 23 -4.60 -2.80 1.44
CA PHE A 23 -5.79 -3.64 1.52
C PHE A 23 -7.07 -2.80 1.54
N VAL A 24 -7.13 -1.78 2.40
CA VAL A 24 -8.27 -0.85 2.47
C VAL A 24 -8.46 -0.10 1.15
N TYR A 25 -7.36 0.40 0.56
CA TYR A 25 -7.41 1.11 -0.71
C TYR A 25 -7.93 0.22 -1.85
N LEU A 26 -7.49 -1.04 -1.94
CA LEU A 26 -7.94 -1.96 -2.98
C LEU A 26 -9.45 -2.24 -2.87
N ILE A 27 -9.97 -2.39 -1.66
CA ILE A 27 -11.43 -2.50 -1.45
C ILE A 27 -12.12 -1.23 -1.94
N PHE A 28 -11.68 -0.06 -1.49
CA PHE A 28 -12.22 1.23 -1.94
C PHE A 28 -12.18 1.37 -3.47
N HIS A 29 -11.05 1.00 -4.08
CA HIS A 29 -10.83 1.09 -5.52
C HIS A 29 -11.78 0.16 -6.28
N MET A 30 -11.88 -1.11 -5.89
CA MET A 30 -12.79 -2.07 -6.54
C MET A 30 -14.26 -1.64 -6.39
N VAL A 31 -14.67 -1.18 -5.21
CA VAL A 31 -16.03 -0.66 -4.98
C VAL A 31 -16.29 0.58 -5.83
N SER A 32 -15.32 1.48 -5.95
CA SER A 32 -15.44 2.67 -6.80
C SER A 32 -15.60 2.30 -8.28
N VAL A 33 -14.85 1.29 -8.76
CA VAL A 33 -14.95 0.79 -10.14
C VAL A 33 -16.34 0.20 -10.42
N LEU A 34 -17.00 -0.41 -9.43
CA LEU A 34 -18.37 -0.92 -9.59
C LEU A 34 -19.38 0.17 -9.98
N SER A 35 -19.11 1.45 -9.70
CA SER A 35 -19.95 2.58 -10.14
C SER A 35 -20.15 2.63 -11.66
N PHE A 36 -19.28 1.97 -12.44
CA PHE A 36 -19.46 1.78 -13.88
C PHE A 36 -20.80 1.12 -14.24
N HIS A 37 -21.28 0.19 -13.42
CA HIS A 37 -22.56 -0.49 -13.63
C HIS A 37 -23.77 0.44 -13.41
N SER A 38 -23.58 1.58 -12.78
CA SER A 38 -24.62 2.60 -12.57
C SER A 38 -24.71 3.60 -13.73
N GLY A 39 -23.92 3.42 -14.80
CA GLY A 39 -23.93 4.25 -16.00
C GLY A 39 -22.79 5.26 -16.06
N GLU A 40 -22.47 5.68 -17.29
CA GLU A 40 -21.32 6.54 -17.61
C GLU A 40 -21.30 7.85 -16.79
N ALA A 41 -22.46 8.49 -16.63
CA ALA A 41 -22.56 9.76 -15.92
C ALA A 41 -22.17 9.65 -14.44
N VAL A 42 -22.57 8.57 -13.77
CA VAL A 42 -22.25 8.31 -12.35
C VAL A 42 -20.76 7.99 -12.20
N PHE A 43 -20.24 7.11 -13.06
CA PHE A 43 -18.84 6.74 -13.08
C PHE A 43 -17.94 7.95 -13.32
N SER A 44 -18.14 8.66 -14.42
CA SER A 44 -17.32 9.81 -14.81
C SER A 44 -17.43 10.95 -13.80
N GLY A 45 -18.63 11.19 -13.24
CA GLY A 45 -18.85 12.18 -12.19
C GLY A 45 -18.06 11.89 -10.92
N PHE A 46 -18.04 10.63 -10.46
CA PHE A 46 -17.25 10.21 -9.30
C PHE A 46 -15.76 10.44 -9.52
N TYR A 47 -15.21 10.00 -10.67
CA TYR A 47 -13.79 10.16 -10.95
C TYR A 47 -13.42 11.62 -11.20
N LEU A 48 -14.27 12.43 -11.82
CA LEU A 48 -14.03 13.86 -11.98
C LEU A 48 -13.97 14.56 -10.61
N TRP A 49 -14.92 14.26 -9.73
CA TRP A 49 -14.93 14.77 -8.35
C TRP A 49 -13.65 14.37 -7.59
N LEU A 50 -13.28 13.09 -7.65
CA LEU A 50 -12.09 12.58 -6.96
C LEU A 50 -10.83 13.25 -7.50
N ASN A 51 -10.60 13.25 -8.82
CA ASN A 51 -9.42 13.84 -9.45
C ASN A 51 -9.30 15.35 -9.22
N SER A 52 -10.43 16.07 -9.13
CA SER A 52 -10.44 17.52 -8.85
C SER A 52 -10.25 17.85 -7.37
N SER A 53 -10.31 16.85 -6.49
CA SER A 53 -10.18 17.05 -5.06
C SER A 53 -8.72 17.18 -4.63
N ILE A 54 -8.46 18.03 -3.63
CA ILE A 54 -7.15 18.10 -2.95
C ILE A 54 -6.73 16.76 -2.31
N PHE A 55 -7.69 15.89 -2.03
CA PHE A 55 -7.41 14.56 -1.47
C PHE A 55 -6.72 13.63 -2.46
N TYR A 56 -6.92 13.79 -3.77
CA TYR A 56 -6.35 12.89 -4.77
C TYR A 56 -4.81 12.89 -4.79
N PRO A 57 -4.11 14.04 -4.91
CA PRO A 57 -2.65 14.03 -4.89
C PRO A 57 -2.09 13.54 -3.55
N ILE A 58 -2.77 13.79 -2.43
CA ILE A 58 -2.39 13.28 -1.11
C ILE A 58 -2.51 11.75 -1.06
N LEU A 59 -3.64 11.22 -1.53
CA LEU A 59 -3.88 9.79 -1.63
C LEU A 59 -2.84 9.13 -2.55
N LEU A 60 -2.58 9.70 -3.72
CA LEU A 60 -1.59 9.20 -4.66
C LEU A 60 -0.19 9.13 -4.03
N ALA A 61 0.25 10.22 -3.38
CA ALA A 61 1.53 10.25 -2.69
C ALA A 61 1.61 9.19 -1.58
N LEU A 62 0.55 9.06 -0.77
CA LEU A 62 0.46 8.04 0.29
C LEU A 62 0.59 6.63 -0.29
N LEU A 63 -0.12 6.32 -1.37
CA LEU A 63 -0.10 5.00 -2.00
C LEU A 63 1.27 4.68 -2.60
N VAL A 64 1.86 5.62 -3.35
CA VAL A 64 3.19 5.44 -3.95
C VAL A 64 4.26 5.21 -2.88
N LEU A 65 4.25 6.01 -1.81
CA LEU A 65 5.20 5.85 -0.71
C LEU A 65 5.02 4.51 0.01
N THR A 66 3.78 4.15 0.33
CA THR A 66 3.49 2.94 1.11
C THR A 66 3.71 1.65 0.30
N ILE A 67 3.42 1.62 -1.00
CA ILE A 67 3.71 0.42 -1.82
C ILE A 67 5.20 0.22 -1.98
N SER A 68 5.93 1.31 -2.28
CA SER A 68 7.38 1.26 -2.46
C SER A 68 8.04 0.74 -1.18
N PHE A 69 7.62 1.26 -0.02
CA PHE A 69 8.08 0.78 1.27
C PHE A 69 7.69 -0.69 1.53
N HIS A 70 6.43 -1.05 1.30
CA HIS A 70 5.93 -2.41 1.56
C HIS A 70 6.70 -3.45 0.74
N VAL A 71 6.85 -3.21 -0.56
CA VAL A 71 7.56 -4.10 -1.49
C VAL A 71 9.05 -4.15 -1.15
N PHE A 72 9.70 -3.00 -0.93
CA PHE A 72 11.13 -2.96 -0.60
C PHE A 72 11.46 -3.77 0.66
N ILE A 73 10.68 -3.60 1.73
CA ILE A 73 10.88 -4.36 2.97
C ILE A 73 10.53 -5.84 2.78
N ALA A 74 9.46 -6.17 2.04
CA ALA A 74 9.10 -7.56 1.74
C ALA A 74 10.23 -8.29 1.00
N VAL A 75 10.72 -7.70 -0.09
CA VAL A 75 11.78 -8.28 -0.93
C VAL A 75 13.09 -8.38 -0.16
N SER A 76 13.50 -7.32 0.54
CA SER A 76 14.73 -7.33 1.34
C SER A 76 14.72 -8.46 2.37
N ARG A 77 13.57 -8.70 3.01
CA ARG A 77 13.39 -9.78 3.99
C ARG A 77 13.37 -11.16 3.34
N GLN A 78 12.76 -11.28 2.16
CA GLN A 78 12.74 -12.54 1.42
C GLN A 78 14.16 -12.93 0.99
N LEU A 79 14.95 -11.98 0.48
CA LEU A 79 16.33 -12.21 0.09
C LEU A 79 17.20 -12.57 1.31
N SER A 80 17.11 -11.84 2.42
CA SER A 80 17.89 -12.14 3.63
C SER A 80 17.55 -13.52 4.22
N ASN A 81 16.28 -13.91 4.17
CA ASN A 81 15.86 -15.22 4.65
C ASN A 81 16.39 -16.34 3.72
N ASN A 82 16.39 -16.12 2.41
CA ASN A 82 16.90 -17.11 1.45
C ASN A 82 18.43 -17.26 1.53
N GLU A 83 19.18 -16.19 1.78
CA GLU A 83 20.63 -16.25 2.03
C GLU A 83 20.96 -17.13 3.24
N SER A 84 20.17 -17.00 4.33
CA SER A 84 20.37 -17.80 5.54
C SER A 84 20.10 -19.31 5.39
N VAL A 85 19.50 -19.73 4.27
CA VAL A 85 19.20 -21.16 3.97
C VAL A 85 20.35 -21.83 3.21
N GLY A 86 21.25 -21.05 2.59
CA GLY A 86 22.31 -21.55 1.70
C GLY A 86 23.55 -22.14 2.38
N GLU A 87 23.65 -22.08 3.71
CA GLU A 87 24.76 -22.65 4.50
C GLU A 87 24.34 -23.99 5.14
N ARG A 88 24.15 -25.02 4.31
CA ARG A 88 23.93 -26.42 4.77
C ARG A 88 24.85 -27.38 4.04
#